data_AF-A0A1B9Z3P9-F1
#
_entry.id   AF-A0A1B9Z3P9-F1
#
_cell.length_a   1.000
_cell.length_b   1.000
_cell.length_c   1.000
_cell.angle_alpha   90.00
_cell.angle_beta   90.00
_cell.angle_gamma   90.00
#
_symmetry.space_group_name_H-M   'P 1'
#
loop_
_entity.id
_entity.type
_entity.pdbx_description
1 polymer ?
#
loop_
_entity_poly.entity_id
_entity_poly.type
_entity_poly.pdbx_seq_one_letter_code
_entity_poly.pdbx_strand_id
1 'polypeptide(L)'
;MTSTRRTFTTLLVASTVALPRFSFAQGSARTGTIKTRRSTVPVTQEVHDSALAMAMRASIAATLGCTDAFSRTDFRSELASVKVPTLLLHGTADIPVSFEQAKATAAGIAGSKLIAYRDASHGIVVTERDRVTSDLQAFLAS
;
A
#
# COMPACT_ATOMS: atom_id res chain seq x y z
N MET A 1 -19.28 -18.17 -33.48
CA MET A 1 -18.48 -16.95 -33.24
C MET A 1 -19.39 -16.01 -32.47
N THR A 2 -19.25 -15.83 -31.17
CA THR A 2 -18.19 -15.06 -30.49
C THR A 2 -18.05 -15.52 -29.03
N SER A 3 -16.82 -15.81 -28.63
CA SER A 3 -16.46 -16.28 -27.29
C SER A 3 -16.26 -15.09 -26.35
N THR A 4 -17.15 -14.95 -25.38
CA THR A 4 -17.01 -13.99 -24.27
C THR A 4 -15.99 -14.52 -23.27
N ARG A 5 -14.74 -14.07 -23.34
CA ARG A 5 -13.77 -14.24 -22.25
C ARG A 5 -13.67 -12.94 -21.46
N ARG A 6 -14.45 -12.85 -20.38
CA ARG A 6 -14.23 -11.89 -19.29
C ARG A 6 -13.19 -12.49 -18.36
N THR A 7 -11.93 -12.11 -18.53
CA THR A 7 -10.89 -12.39 -17.54
C THR A 7 -10.84 -11.22 -16.58
N PHE A 8 -11.58 -11.32 -15.47
CA PHE A 8 -11.44 -10.40 -14.33
C PHE A 8 -10.19 -10.80 -13.56
N THR A 9 -9.19 -9.93 -13.54
CA THR A 9 -8.06 -10.02 -12.60
C THR A 9 -7.74 -8.60 -12.14
N THR A 10 -8.44 -8.17 -11.09
CA THR A 10 -8.13 -6.95 -10.36
C THR A 10 -6.90 -7.24 -9.49
N LEU A 11 -5.75 -6.71 -9.87
CA LEU A 11 -4.55 -6.73 -9.05
C LEU A 11 -4.46 -5.40 -8.29
N LEU A 12 -4.88 -5.41 -7.02
CA LEU A 12 -4.57 -4.33 -6.08
C LEU A 12 -3.07 -4.43 -5.76
N VAL A 13 -2.22 -3.76 -6.52
CA VAL A 13 -0.77 -3.73 -6.22
C VAL A 13 -0.54 -2.69 -5.13
N ALA A 14 -0.52 -3.14 -3.87
CA ALA A 14 0.11 -2.40 -2.79
C ALA A 14 1.62 -2.33 -3.08
N SER A 15 2.01 -1.28 -3.80
CA SER A 15 3.36 -1.16 -4.36
C SER A 15 4.28 -0.50 -3.34
N THR A 16 5.04 -1.31 -2.61
CA THR A 16 6.29 -0.84 -2.01
C THR A 16 7.38 -0.97 -3.08
N VAL A 17 7.68 0.14 -3.77
CA VAL A 17 8.79 0.22 -4.71
C VAL A 17 10.02 0.71 -3.96
N ALA A 18 10.92 -0.21 -3.61
CA ALA A 18 12.16 0.09 -2.91
C ALA A 18 13.20 0.73 -3.85
N LEU A 19 13.53 2.00 -3.59
CA LEU A 19 14.71 2.71 -4.13
C LEU A 19 15.97 2.41 -3.28
N PRO A 20 17.19 2.80 -3.71
CA PRO A 20 18.43 2.08 -3.43
C PRO A 20 18.79 2.11 -1.94
N ARG A 21 19.35 0.99 -1.45
CA ARG A 21 20.08 0.80 -0.18
C ARG A 21 20.13 2.02 0.76
N PHE A 22 18.98 2.42 1.30
CA PHE A 22 18.90 3.36 2.40
C PHE A 22 17.65 3.03 3.23
N SER A 23 17.91 2.33 4.33
CA SER A 23 17.22 2.52 5.59
C SER A 23 15.74 2.09 5.71
N PHE A 24 15.36 0.92 5.20
CA PHE A 24 14.29 0.16 5.88
C PHE A 24 14.80 -0.45 7.21
N ALA A 25 16.13 -0.65 7.34
CA ALA A 25 16.75 -1.27 8.51
C ALA A 25 17.74 -0.39 9.31
N GLN A 26 17.98 0.88 8.93
CA GLN A 26 18.96 1.75 9.61
C GLN A 26 18.34 2.95 10.35
N GLY A 27 17.04 3.21 10.21
CA GLY A 27 16.34 4.28 10.92
C GLY A 27 15.77 3.84 12.27
N SER A 28 15.35 2.58 12.39
CA SER A 28 14.73 2.03 13.61
C SER A 28 15.75 1.71 14.71
N ALA A 29 16.98 1.35 14.33
CA ALA A 29 17.98 0.82 15.28
C ALA A 29 18.95 1.87 15.86
N ARG A 30 19.08 3.08 15.27
CA ARG A 30 20.06 4.09 15.72
C ARG A 30 19.47 5.27 16.49
N THR A 31 18.16 5.45 16.43
CA THR A 31 17.45 6.49 17.18
C THR A 31 16.22 5.80 17.70
N GLY A 32 16.14 5.53 19.01
CA GLY A 32 15.03 4.83 19.66
C GLY A 32 13.73 5.63 19.63
N THR A 33 13.25 6.01 18.44
CA THR A 33 12.05 6.81 18.24
C THR A 33 11.30 6.21 17.06
N ILE A 34 10.32 5.35 17.37
CA ILE A 34 9.29 4.97 16.40
C ILE A 34 8.59 6.28 16.00
N LYS A 35 8.69 6.68 14.74
CA LYS A 35 8.01 7.87 14.22
C LYS A 35 6.50 7.62 14.31
N THR A 36 5.86 8.09 15.38
CA THR A 36 4.42 8.00 15.58
C THR A 36 3.79 9.29 15.08
N ARG A 37 3.04 9.21 13.98
CA ARG A 37 2.09 10.28 13.58
C ARG A 37 0.70 9.73 13.79
N ARG A 38 -0.09 10.41 14.62
CA ARG A 38 -1.51 10.08 14.78
C ARG A 38 -2.22 10.38 13.45
N SER A 39 -3.03 9.44 12.98
CA SER A 39 -3.93 9.67 11.84
C SER A 39 -4.77 10.92 12.12
N THR A 40 -5.01 11.72 11.09
CA THR A 40 -5.89 12.90 11.17
C THR A 40 -7.35 12.51 11.41
N VAL A 41 -7.73 11.30 10.99
CA VAL A 41 -9.03 10.69 11.30
C VAL A 41 -8.84 9.73 12.47
N PRO A 42 -9.53 9.93 13.60
CA PRO A 42 -9.48 9.02 14.74
C PRO A 42 -10.18 7.70 14.38
N VAL A 43 -9.54 6.59 14.74
CA VAL A 43 -10.17 5.25 14.71
C VAL A 43 -10.58 4.86 16.11
N THR A 44 -11.62 4.04 16.25
CA THR A 44 -12.14 3.67 17.56
C THR A 44 -11.23 2.65 18.26
N GLN A 45 -11.37 2.52 19.58
CA GLN A 45 -10.57 1.56 20.35
C GLN A 45 -10.86 0.12 19.93
N GLU A 46 -12.09 -0.19 19.52
CA GLU A 46 -12.48 -1.52 19.05
C GLU A 46 -11.71 -1.90 17.77
N VAL A 47 -11.45 -0.94 16.88
CA VAL A 47 -10.64 -1.18 15.68
C VAL A 47 -9.20 -1.49 16.06
N HIS A 48 -8.65 -0.77 17.04
CA HIS A 48 -7.31 -1.04 17.56
C HIS A 48 -7.21 -2.42 18.22
N ASP A 49 -8.18 -2.77 19.08
CA ASP A 49 -8.22 -4.04 19.80
C ASP A 49 -8.40 -5.21 18.83
N SER A 50 -9.26 -5.05 17.82
CA SER A 50 -9.44 -6.04 16.76
C SER A 50 -8.15 -6.24 15.95
N ALA A 51 -7.42 -5.17 15.63
CA ALA A 51 -6.15 -5.27 14.92
C ALA A 51 -5.09 -5.98 15.76
N LEU A 52 -5.03 -5.68 17.07
CA LEU A 52 -4.13 -6.34 18.01
C LEU A 52 -4.48 -7.83 18.16
N ALA A 53 -5.76 -8.16 18.33
CA ALA A 53 -6.22 -9.55 18.44
C ALA A 53 -5.88 -10.37 17.19
N MET A 54 -5.96 -9.76 16.01
CA MET A 54 -5.52 -10.38 14.75
C MET A 54 -4.00 -10.59 14.74
N ALA A 55 -3.22 -9.59 15.12
CA ALA A 55 -1.76 -9.68 15.15
C ALA A 55 -1.27 -10.77 16.13
N MET A 56 -1.88 -10.88 17.30
CA MET A 56 -1.54 -11.88 18.32
C MET A 56 -1.83 -13.33 17.90
N ARG A 57 -2.68 -13.53 16.87
CA ARG A 57 -2.97 -14.85 16.30
C ARG A 57 -2.00 -15.24 15.17
N ALA A 58 -1.13 -14.33 14.72
CA ALA A 58 -0.22 -14.58 13.62
C ALA A 58 0.97 -15.48 14.05
N SER A 59 1.43 -16.33 13.13
CA SER A 59 2.66 -17.10 13.34
C SER A 59 3.88 -16.19 13.28
N ILE A 60 4.74 -16.24 14.30
CA ILE A 60 5.98 -15.45 14.37
C ILE A 60 6.86 -15.72 13.15
N ALA A 61 7.04 -16.99 12.78
CA ALA A 61 7.86 -17.37 11.63
C ALA A 61 7.29 -16.78 10.32
N ALA A 62 5.96 -16.80 10.17
CA ALA A 62 5.30 -16.20 9.01
C ALA A 62 5.45 -14.67 9.01
N THR A 63 5.26 -14.00 10.15
CA THR A 63 5.42 -12.54 10.28
C THR A 63 6.84 -12.09 9.91
N LEU A 64 7.87 -12.82 10.37
CA LEU A 64 9.26 -12.56 10.00
C LEU A 64 9.50 -12.80 8.50
N GLY A 65 9.01 -13.91 7.95
CA GLY A 65 9.12 -14.22 6.53
C GLY A 65 8.45 -13.17 5.63
N CYS A 66 7.25 -12.72 6.00
CA CYS A 66 6.56 -11.63 5.29
C CYS A 66 7.36 -10.33 5.36
N THR A 67 7.89 -9.99 6.53
CA THR A 67 8.72 -8.79 6.71
C THR A 67 9.94 -8.82 5.80
N ASP A 68 10.63 -9.95 5.73
CA ASP A 68 11.77 -10.12 4.85
C ASP A 68 11.37 -9.99 3.37
N ALA A 69 10.28 -10.66 2.97
CA ALA A 69 9.80 -10.68 1.60
C ALA A 69 9.45 -9.28 1.08
N PHE A 70 8.61 -8.50 1.79
CA PHE A 70 8.23 -7.17 1.29
C PHE A 70 9.36 -6.14 1.41
N SER A 71 10.31 -6.34 2.32
CA SER A 71 11.41 -5.39 2.54
C SER A 71 12.56 -5.57 1.54
N ARG A 72 12.70 -6.77 0.97
CA ARG A 72 13.83 -7.13 0.09
C ARG A 72 13.47 -7.31 -1.37
N THR A 73 12.20 -7.55 -1.69
CA THR A 73 11.81 -7.73 -3.08
C THR A 73 11.81 -6.41 -3.83
N ASP A 74 12.44 -6.39 -5.01
CA ASP A 74 12.52 -5.22 -5.87
C ASP A 74 11.76 -5.45 -7.17
N PHE A 75 10.60 -4.80 -7.30
CA PHE A 75 9.73 -4.93 -8.47
C PHE A 75 10.00 -3.89 -9.56
N ARG A 76 11.00 -3.00 -9.43
CA ARG A 76 11.19 -1.85 -10.34
C ARG A 76 11.34 -2.24 -11.80
N SER A 77 12.12 -3.28 -12.09
CA SER A 77 12.31 -3.78 -13.46
C SER A 77 11.05 -4.39 -14.06
N GLU A 78 10.10 -4.82 -13.21
CA GLU A 78 8.89 -5.52 -13.62
C GLU A 78 7.69 -4.58 -13.77
N LEU A 79 7.75 -3.35 -13.26
CA LEU A 79 6.63 -2.38 -13.36
C LEU A 79 6.19 -2.15 -14.81
N ALA A 80 7.15 -2.07 -15.73
CA ALA A 80 6.88 -1.87 -17.16
C ALA A 80 6.16 -3.07 -17.81
N SER A 81 6.19 -4.25 -17.18
CA SER A 81 5.47 -5.44 -17.65
C SER A 81 3.97 -5.39 -17.37
N VAL A 82 3.51 -4.53 -16.46
CA VAL A 82 2.09 -4.35 -16.15
C VAL A 82 1.40 -3.67 -17.33
N LYS A 83 0.54 -4.41 -18.05
CA LYS A 83 -0.20 -3.93 -19.24
C LYS A 83 -1.70 -3.75 -19.01
N VAL A 84 -2.17 -3.93 -17.78
CA VAL A 84 -3.58 -3.78 -17.42
C VAL A 84 -3.85 -2.41 -16.80
N PRO A 85 -5.09 -1.87 -16.91
CA PRO A 85 -5.48 -0.66 -16.19
C PRO A 85 -5.11 -0.78 -14.70
N THR A 86 -4.42 0.23 -14.18
CA THR A 86 -3.88 0.18 -12.81
C THR A 86 -4.24 1.46 -12.05
N LEU A 87 -4.81 1.30 -10.87
CA LEU A 87 -5.12 2.37 -9.92
C LEU A 87 -4.22 2.24 -8.69
N LEU A 88 -3.57 3.34 -8.32
CA LEU A 88 -2.78 3.49 -7.10
C LEU A 88 -3.50 4.48 -6.18
N LEU A 89 -3.81 4.05 -4.96
CA LEU A 89 -4.39 4.90 -3.92
C LEU A 89 -3.38 5.00 -2.77
N HIS A 90 -2.96 6.21 -2.40
CA HIS A 90 -1.90 6.36 -1.39
C HIS A 90 -2.08 7.59 -0.49
N GLY A 91 -1.84 7.42 0.81
CA GLY A 91 -1.83 8.50 1.80
C GLY A 91 -0.54 9.33 1.72
N THR A 92 -0.64 10.66 1.64
CA THR A 92 0.57 11.50 1.53
C THR A 92 1.37 11.57 2.84
N ALA A 93 0.77 11.17 3.96
CA ALA A 93 1.41 11.12 5.27
C ALA A 93 1.61 9.69 5.78
N ASP A 94 1.68 8.73 4.86
CA ASP A 94 2.07 7.35 5.14
C ASP A 94 3.54 7.29 5.62
N ILE A 95 3.73 6.69 6.79
CA ILE A 95 5.05 6.54 7.43
C ILE A 95 5.74 5.25 6.98
N PRO A 96 5.11 4.06 7.03
CA PRO A 96 5.71 2.82 6.53
C PRO A 96 6.17 2.91 5.07
N VAL A 97 5.36 3.50 4.19
CA VAL A 97 5.64 3.59 2.76
C VAL A 97 5.47 5.03 2.30
N SER A 98 6.60 5.71 2.07
CA SER A 98 6.59 7.11 1.67
C SER A 98 5.84 7.34 0.35
N PHE A 99 5.12 8.46 0.25
CA PHE A 99 4.39 8.82 -0.97
C PHE A 99 5.26 8.91 -2.24
N GLU A 100 6.56 9.20 -2.12
CA GLU A 100 7.49 9.17 -3.25
C GLU A 100 7.62 7.78 -3.90
N GLN A 101 7.47 6.69 -3.12
CA GLN A 101 7.47 5.33 -3.66
C GLN A 101 6.21 5.08 -4.49
N ALA A 102 5.06 5.61 -4.09
CA ALA A 102 3.83 5.53 -4.87
C ALA A 102 3.96 6.30 -6.20
N LYS A 103 4.59 7.49 -6.19
CA LYS A 103 4.90 8.24 -7.41
C LYS A 103 5.85 7.47 -8.34
N ALA A 104 6.92 6.90 -7.78
CA ALA A 104 7.86 6.08 -8.55
C ALA A 104 7.19 4.86 -9.18
N THR A 105 6.27 4.21 -8.44
CA THR A 105 5.46 3.11 -8.96
C THR A 105 4.59 3.57 -10.13
N ALA A 106 3.84 4.66 -9.94
CA ALA A 106 2.94 5.19 -10.97
C ALA A 106 3.69 5.57 -12.25
N ALA A 107 4.91 6.13 -12.11
CA ALA A 107 5.78 6.42 -13.24
C ALA A 107 6.30 5.16 -13.96
N GLY A 108 6.48 4.05 -13.23
CA GLY A 108 6.93 2.77 -13.79
C GLY A 108 5.83 1.97 -14.50
N ILE A 109 4.55 2.22 -14.18
CA ILE A 109 3.39 1.54 -14.79
C ILE A 109 2.73 2.48 -15.79
N ALA A 110 2.89 2.18 -17.08
CA ALA A 110 2.33 2.97 -18.16
C ALA A 110 0.79 3.05 -18.07
N GLY A 111 0.25 4.26 -18.12
CA GLY A 111 -1.20 4.49 -18.07
C GLY A 111 -1.83 4.29 -16.69
N SER A 112 -1.04 4.16 -15.63
CA SER A 112 -1.58 4.06 -14.27
C SER A 112 -2.15 5.39 -13.77
N LYS A 113 -3.15 5.31 -12.90
CA LYS A 113 -3.75 6.46 -12.22
C LYS A 113 -3.34 6.45 -10.75
N LEU A 114 -2.69 7.51 -10.29
CA LEU A 114 -2.36 7.72 -8.88
C LEU A 114 -3.31 8.74 -8.25
N ILE A 115 -4.02 8.35 -7.19
CA ILE A 115 -4.85 9.24 -6.38
C ILE A 115 -4.18 9.45 -5.02
N ALA A 116 -3.87 10.71 -4.73
CA ALA A 116 -3.27 11.13 -3.48
C ALA A 116 -4.35 11.44 -2.43
N TYR A 117 -4.24 10.79 -1.28
CA TYR A 117 -5.04 11.06 -0.09
C TYR A 117 -4.25 12.00 0.81
N ARG A 118 -4.48 13.31 0.61
CA ARG A 118 -3.75 14.37 1.32
C ARG A 118 -3.89 14.21 2.84
N ASP A 119 -2.76 14.26 3.52
CA ASP A 119 -2.58 14.12 4.98
C ASP A 119 -2.98 12.78 5.59
N ALA A 120 -3.49 11.85 4.78
CA ALA A 120 -3.92 10.53 5.21
C ALA A 120 -2.72 9.63 5.52
N SER A 121 -2.93 8.75 6.51
CA SER A 121 -1.94 7.77 6.96
C SER A 121 -1.91 6.52 6.07
N HIS A 122 -1.13 5.51 6.44
CA HIS A 122 -1.09 4.22 5.75
C HIS A 122 -2.47 3.52 5.66
N GLY A 123 -3.30 3.67 6.71
CA GLY A 123 -4.57 2.98 6.86
C GLY A 123 -5.76 3.58 6.11
N ILE A 124 -5.57 4.10 4.89
CA ILE A 124 -6.63 4.81 4.14
C ILE A 124 -7.91 3.98 3.93
N VAL A 125 -7.79 2.66 3.87
CA VAL A 125 -8.94 1.75 3.72
C VAL A 125 -9.87 1.74 4.93
N VAL A 126 -9.36 2.13 6.10
CA VAL A 126 -10.14 2.25 7.34
C VAL A 126 -10.56 3.70 7.55
N THR A 127 -9.62 4.65 7.44
CA THR A 127 -9.85 6.05 7.80
C THR A 127 -10.62 6.83 6.74
N GLU A 128 -10.48 6.45 5.46
CA GLU A 128 -11.05 7.15 4.30
C GLU A 128 -11.96 6.20 3.49
N ARG A 129 -12.57 5.22 4.18
CA ARG A 129 -13.29 4.09 3.60
C ARG A 129 -14.27 4.48 2.48
N ASP A 130 -15.09 5.49 2.71
CA ASP A 130 -16.15 5.88 1.78
C ASP A 130 -15.53 6.50 0.51
N ARG A 131 -14.47 7.30 0.66
CA ARG A 131 -13.71 7.88 -0.45
C ARG A 131 -12.96 6.81 -1.24
N VAL A 132 -12.28 5.88 -0.57
CA VAL A 132 -11.61 4.73 -1.20
C VAL A 132 -12.61 3.90 -2.00
N THR A 133 -13.77 3.62 -1.42
CA THR A 133 -14.83 2.86 -2.09
C THR A 133 -15.34 3.58 -3.34
N SER A 134 -15.58 4.89 -3.25
CA SER A 134 -16.03 5.71 -4.37
C SER A 134 -15.00 5.76 -5.50
N ASP A 135 -13.72 6.00 -5.18
CA ASP A 135 -12.64 6.04 -6.16
C ASP A 135 -12.44 4.68 -6.84
N LEU A 136 -12.56 3.59 -6.09
CA LEU A 136 -12.50 2.24 -6.63
C LEU A 136 -13.68 1.94 -7.57
N GLN A 137 -14.90 2.30 -7.18
CA GLN A 137 -16.08 2.14 -8.03
C GLN A 137 -15.96 2.94 -9.33
N ALA A 138 -15.49 4.19 -9.24
CA ALA A 138 -15.27 5.04 -10.41
C ALA A 138 -14.24 4.45 -11.38
N PHE A 139 -13.18 3.82 -10.85
CA PHE A 139 -12.18 3.14 -11.67
C PHE A 139 -12.68 1.83 -12.29
N LEU A 140 -13.50 1.06 -11.57
CA LEU A 140 -14.09 -0.17 -12.11
C LEU A 140 -15.14 0.09 -13.20
N ALA A 141 -15.74 1.29 -13.21
CA ALA A 141 -16.73 1.71 -14.19
C ALA A 141 -16.14 2.37 -15.45
N SER A 142 -14.84 2.69 -15.46
CA SER A 142 -14.13 3.29 -16.61
C SER A 142 -13.56 2.25 -17.56
#